data_AF-A0A2D4VJ13-F1
#
_entry.id   AF-A0A2D4VJ13-F1
#
_cell.length_a   1.000
_cell.length_b   1.000
_cell.length_c   1.000
_cell.angle_alpha   90.00
_cell.angle_beta   90.00
_cell.angle_gamma   90.00
#
_symmetry.space_group_name_H-M   'P 1'
#
loop_
_entity.id
_entity.type
_entity.pdbx_description
1 polymer ?
#
loop_
_entity_poly.entity_id
_entity_poly.type
_entity_poly.pdbx_seq_one_letter_code
_entity_poly.pdbx_strand_id
1 'polypeptide(L)'
;MRSPHRVYETDYFDAPGDSRPRGSFLVDFTELVDQCLSKPAREEDPRRRVNMPPEPYRPDESMQPEELKQRALDLVSENLPKWEWLYARLNDLDSKRLLLLVLAYRSIGWKYVRLPLDNDEFWSAMAEIGVTAESEGVPDFVLEKGLRRFNLRKIDRELSVLSDPFGVFNEFVYPQYHYRGWTNVVTPEPGDYVIDCGACYGGTTLNFA
;
A
#
# COMPACT_ATOMS: atom_id res chain seq x y z
N MET A 1 9.17 -7.79 -17.31
CA MET A 1 8.40 -9.03 -17.06
C MET A 1 7.56 -8.77 -15.83
N ARG A 2 6.22 -8.80 -15.90
CA ARG A 2 5.36 -8.55 -14.71
C ARG A 2 5.51 -9.74 -13.74
N SER A 3 5.70 -9.48 -12.45
CA SER A 3 5.69 -10.56 -11.44
C SER A 3 4.27 -11.14 -11.39
N PRO A 4 4.07 -12.46 -11.60
CA PRO A 4 2.74 -13.07 -11.61
C PRO A 4 2.06 -13.01 -10.24
N HIS A 5 2.82 -12.69 -9.19
CA HIS A 5 2.32 -12.56 -7.83
C HIS A 5 1.92 -11.12 -7.48
N ARG A 6 2.30 -10.13 -8.31
CA ARG A 6 2.03 -8.69 -8.12
C ARG A 6 1.02 -8.17 -9.14
N VAL A 7 -0.08 -8.89 -9.31
CA VAL A 7 -1.07 -8.64 -10.35
C VAL A 7 -1.72 -7.25 -10.23
N TYR A 8 -1.75 -6.69 -9.02
CA TYR A 8 -2.30 -5.37 -8.72
C TYR A 8 -1.23 -4.29 -8.48
N GLU A 9 0.05 -4.54 -8.77
CA GLU A 9 1.14 -3.54 -8.67
C GLU A 9 1.71 -3.24 -10.06
N THR A 10 0.83 -2.86 -10.98
CA THR A 10 1.08 -2.80 -12.44
C THR A 10 1.99 -1.65 -12.88
N ASP A 11 2.05 -0.58 -12.09
CA ASP A 11 2.84 0.64 -12.35
C ASP A 11 4.01 0.82 -11.36
N TYR A 12 4.29 -0.19 -10.55
CA TYR A 12 5.27 -0.13 -9.44
C TYR A 12 6.68 0.32 -9.88
N PHE A 13 7.04 0.05 -11.13
CA PHE A 13 8.38 0.27 -11.66
C PHE A 13 8.47 1.40 -12.70
N ASP A 14 7.38 2.14 -12.94
CA ASP A 14 7.41 3.36 -13.80
C ASP A 14 7.88 4.61 -13.02
N ALA A 15 8.34 4.43 -11.78
CA ALA A 15 9.10 5.45 -11.06
C ALA A 15 10.30 5.89 -11.91
N PRO A 16 10.64 7.20 -11.96
CA PRO A 16 11.62 7.71 -12.91
C PRO A 16 13.02 7.10 -12.67
N GLY A 17 13.45 6.16 -13.52
CA GLY A 17 14.85 5.75 -13.65
C GLY A 17 15.22 4.38 -13.07
N ASP A 18 16.26 3.78 -13.66
CA ASP A 18 16.97 2.57 -13.18
C ASP A 18 17.79 2.88 -11.92
N SER A 19 17.13 3.43 -10.88
CA SER A 19 17.72 3.72 -9.58
C SER A 19 17.89 2.40 -8.83
N ARG A 20 18.87 1.60 -9.27
CA ARG A 20 19.50 0.64 -8.38
C ARG A 20 20.12 1.46 -7.24
N PRO A 21 19.93 1.08 -5.97
CA PRO A 21 20.59 1.72 -4.83
C PRO A 21 22.08 1.92 -5.13
N ARG A 22 22.53 3.17 -5.17
CA ARG A 22 23.93 3.49 -5.54
C ARG A 22 24.78 3.80 -4.33
N GLY A 23 24.17 3.93 -3.15
CA GLY A 23 24.90 4.35 -1.96
C GLY A 23 24.15 4.15 -0.65
N SER A 24 24.21 5.18 0.19
CA SER A 24 23.58 5.22 1.49
C SER A 24 22.09 5.55 1.36
N PHE A 25 21.31 5.28 2.41
CA PHE A 25 19.89 5.63 2.48
C PHE A 25 19.65 7.10 2.10
N LEU A 26 20.44 8.02 2.65
CA LEU A 26 20.24 9.45 2.42
C LEU A 26 20.38 9.84 0.94
N VAL A 27 21.37 9.26 0.25
CA VAL A 27 21.62 9.54 -1.17
C VAL A 27 20.45 9.05 -2.01
N ASP A 28 20.07 7.79 -1.86
CA ASP A 28 19.01 7.18 -2.65
C ASP A 28 17.64 7.83 -2.35
N PHE A 29 17.39 8.19 -1.09
CA PHE A 29 16.17 8.90 -0.69
C PHE A 29 16.09 10.30 -1.31
N THR A 30 17.19 11.06 -1.27
CA THR A 30 17.23 12.41 -1.85
C THR A 30 17.02 12.36 -3.37
N GLU A 31 17.68 11.41 -4.05
CA GLU A 31 17.53 11.22 -5.50
C GLU A 31 16.08 10.87 -5.87
N LEU A 32 15.43 9.97 -5.13
CA LEU A 32 14.03 9.63 -5.36
C LEU A 32 13.11 10.84 -5.17
N VAL A 33 13.32 11.62 -4.10
CA VAL A 33 12.53 12.84 -3.84
C VAL A 33 12.68 13.83 -4.99
N ASP A 34 13.90 14.07 -5.48
CA ASP A 34 14.16 14.95 -6.62
C ASP A 34 13.44 14.47 -7.89
N GLN A 35 13.48 13.17 -8.16
CA GLN A 35 12.77 12.56 -9.29
C GLN A 35 11.26 12.77 -9.18
N CYS A 36 10.67 12.48 -8.02
CA CYS A 36 9.23 12.66 -7.80
C CYS A 36 8.79 14.13 -7.91
N LEU A 37 9.59 15.07 -7.40
CA LEU A 37 9.29 16.50 -7.50
C LEU A 37 9.40 17.04 -8.93
N SER A 38 10.30 16.47 -9.75
CA SER A 38 10.48 16.88 -11.15
C SER A 38 9.30 16.51 -12.06
N LYS A 39 8.47 15.55 -11.66
CA LYS A 39 7.35 15.03 -12.44
C LYS A 39 6.17 14.71 -11.52
N PRO A 40 5.24 15.65 -11.31
CA PRO A 40 4.02 15.39 -10.54
C PRO A 40 3.31 14.14 -11.03
N ALA A 41 2.97 13.25 -10.10
CA ALA A 41 2.30 11.99 -10.38
C ALA A 41 0.82 12.21 -10.74
N ARG A 42 0.16 13.20 -10.12
CA ARG A 42 -1.28 13.44 -10.28
C ARG A 42 -1.65 14.91 -10.15
N GLU A 43 -2.74 15.29 -10.83
CA GLU A 43 -3.35 16.61 -10.70
C GLU A 43 -4.48 16.63 -9.65
N GLU A 44 -5.07 15.48 -9.34
CA GLU A 44 -6.24 15.36 -8.46
C GLU A 44 -6.00 14.39 -7.29
N ASP A 45 -6.46 14.79 -6.11
CA ASP A 45 -6.35 13.99 -4.87
C ASP A 45 -7.20 12.72 -4.99
N PRO A 46 -6.59 11.51 -4.91
CA PRO A 46 -7.34 10.25 -4.99
C PRO A 46 -8.42 10.12 -3.93
N ARG A 47 -8.23 10.72 -2.74
CA ARG A 47 -9.19 10.64 -1.64
C ARG A 47 -10.43 11.48 -1.92
N ARG A 48 -10.30 12.59 -2.65
CA ARG A 48 -11.45 13.42 -3.05
C ARG A 48 -12.39 12.66 -4.00
N ARG A 49 -11.85 11.84 -4.91
CA ARG A 49 -12.64 11.03 -5.86
C ARG A 49 -13.61 10.07 -5.18
N VAL A 50 -13.22 9.56 -4.01
CA VAL A 50 -14.00 8.59 -3.22
C VAL A 50 -14.65 9.23 -1.99
N ASN A 51 -14.76 10.56 -1.96
CA ASN A 51 -15.36 11.33 -0.86
C ASN A 51 -14.75 11.03 0.52
N MET A 52 -13.45 10.70 0.55
CA MET A 52 -12.70 10.52 1.79
C MET A 52 -12.10 11.86 2.23
N PRO A 53 -12.02 12.11 3.56
CA PRO A 53 -11.33 13.30 4.06
C PRO A 53 -9.86 13.26 3.63
N PRO A 54 -9.23 14.43 3.43
CA PRO A 54 -7.82 14.49 3.10
C PRO A 54 -6.93 13.68 4.06
N GLU A 55 -5.80 13.20 3.54
CA GLU A 55 -4.83 12.49 4.38
C GLU A 55 -4.29 13.45 5.46
N PRO A 56 -4.30 13.06 6.75
CA PRO A 56 -4.07 14.00 7.85
C PRO A 56 -2.62 14.43 8.01
N TYR A 57 -1.67 13.73 7.38
CA TYR A 57 -0.24 14.00 7.44
C TYR A 57 0.30 14.67 6.17
N ARG A 58 -0.58 14.96 5.20
CA ARG A 58 -0.19 15.50 3.90
C ARG A 58 0.45 16.88 4.04
N PRO A 59 1.45 17.20 3.22
CA PRO A 59 1.97 18.56 3.15
C PRO A 59 0.90 19.53 2.64
N ASP A 60 1.08 20.81 2.93
CA ASP A 60 0.23 21.87 2.40
C ASP A 60 0.38 21.91 0.86
N GLU A 61 -0.75 21.95 0.15
CA GLU A 61 -0.80 21.94 -1.33
C GLU A 61 -0.13 23.19 -1.95
N SER A 62 0.08 24.25 -1.16
CA SER A 62 0.76 25.50 -1.57
C SER A 62 2.29 25.46 -1.48
N MET A 63 2.87 24.45 -0.81
CA MET A 63 4.32 24.32 -0.67
C MET A 63 4.99 24.17 -2.03
N GLN A 64 6.10 24.89 -2.22
CA GLN A 64 6.91 24.79 -3.42
C GLN A 64 7.81 23.54 -3.38
N PRO A 65 8.29 23.04 -4.54
CA PRO A 65 9.12 21.85 -4.60
C PRO A 65 10.34 21.87 -3.65
N GLU A 66 11.02 23.01 -3.52
CA GLU A 66 12.16 23.16 -2.62
C GLU A 66 11.77 23.01 -1.14
N GLU A 67 10.61 23.52 -0.74
CA GLU A 67 10.09 23.39 0.62
C GLU A 67 9.68 21.94 0.92
N LEU A 68 9.11 21.26 -0.06
CA LEU A 68 8.78 19.83 0.02
C LEU A 68 10.03 18.96 0.13
N LYS A 69 11.09 19.29 -0.64
CA LYS A 69 12.38 18.62 -0.53
C LYS A 69 12.98 18.80 0.85
N GLN A 70 13.01 20.03 1.37
CA GLN A 70 13.52 20.31 2.71
C GLN A 70 12.74 19.53 3.77
N ARG A 71 11.40 19.54 3.69
CA ARG A 71 10.53 18.76 4.57
C ARG A 71 10.84 17.26 4.55
N ALA A 72 11.13 16.70 3.37
CA ALA A 72 11.52 15.30 3.24
C ALA A 72 12.82 14.99 3.97
N LEU A 73 13.83 15.84 3.80
CA LEU A 73 15.12 15.70 4.49
C LEU A 73 14.96 15.86 6.01
N ASP A 74 14.16 16.83 6.46
CA ASP A 74 13.88 17.07 7.87
C ASP A 74 13.23 15.84 8.52
N LEU A 75 12.26 15.22 7.85
CA LEU A 75 11.54 14.03 8.33
C LEU A 75 12.48 12.85 8.66
N VAL A 76 13.59 12.71 7.93
CA VAL A 76 14.54 11.60 8.13
C VAL A 76 15.76 11.99 8.98
N SER A 77 16.03 13.30 9.13
CA SER A 77 17.27 13.82 9.71
C SER A 77 17.53 13.35 11.14
N GLU A 78 16.54 13.47 12.04
CA GLU A 78 16.68 13.13 13.46
C GLU A 78 17.04 11.67 13.71
N ASN A 79 16.60 10.78 12.82
CA ASN A 79 16.78 9.34 12.94
C ASN A 79 17.62 8.75 11.81
N LEU A 80 18.43 9.58 11.12
CA LEU A 80 19.21 9.16 9.96
C LEU A 80 20.03 7.89 10.18
N PRO A 81 20.75 7.70 11.33
CA PRO A 81 21.49 6.46 11.57
C PRO A 81 20.61 5.20 11.59
N LYS A 82 19.35 5.32 12.06
CA LYS A 82 18.40 4.19 12.10
C LYS A 82 17.87 3.88 10.70
N TRP A 83 17.63 4.90 9.89
CA TRP A 83 17.22 4.73 8.50
C TRP A 83 18.31 4.09 7.66
N GLU A 84 19.56 4.54 7.81
CA GLU A 84 20.74 3.92 7.20
C GLU A 84 20.87 2.45 7.62
N TRP A 85 20.73 2.16 8.91
CA TRP A 85 20.78 0.80 9.42
C TRP A 85 19.68 -0.09 8.82
N LEU A 86 18.42 0.38 8.80
CA LEU A 86 17.29 -0.37 8.25
C LEU A 86 17.50 -0.63 6.75
N TYR A 87 17.80 0.42 6.00
CA TYR A 87 18.00 0.35 4.55
C TYR A 87 19.14 -0.60 4.16
N ALA A 88 20.24 -0.60 4.91
CA ALA A 88 21.35 -1.52 4.70
C ALA A 88 20.99 -3.00 4.97
N ARG A 89 19.95 -3.27 5.77
CA ARG A 89 19.51 -4.64 6.12
C ARG A 89 18.37 -5.17 5.29
N LEU A 90 17.72 -4.34 4.48
CA LEU A 90 16.76 -4.82 3.49
C LEU A 90 17.51 -5.64 2.42
N ASN A 91 17.12 -6.91 2.29
CA ASN A 91 17.86 -7.90 1.51
C ASN A 91 17.70 -7.72 -0.01
N ASP A 92 16.60 -7.08 -0.44
CA ASP A 92 16.24 -6.94 -1.84
C ASP A 92 15.96 -5.48 -2.23
N LEU A 93 16.03 -5.24 -3.54
CA LEU A 93 15.85 -3.91 -4.11
C LEU A 93 14.41 -3.41 -4.00
N ASP A 94 13.43 -4.31 -4.02
CA ASP A 94 12.01 -3.92 -3.95
C ASP A 94 11.68 -3.38 -2.56
N SER A 95 12.10 -4.08 -1.51
CA SER A 95 11.93 -3.62 -0.14
C SER A 95 12.59 -2.26 0.08
N LYS A 96 13.80 -2.06 -0.45
CA LYS A 96 14.51 -0.77 -0.39
C LYS A 96 13.71 0.34 -1.07
N ARG A 97 13.27 0.11 -2.31
CA ARG A 97 12.47 1.09 -3.07
C ARG A 97 11.13 1.39 -2.39
N LEU A 98 10.45 0.37 -1.87
CA LEU A 98 9.20 0.55 -1.14
C LEU A 98 9.39 1.42 0.11
N LEU A 99 10.45 1.19 0.89
CA LEU A 99 10.78 2.04 2.04
C LEU A 99 10.94 3.51 1.61
N LEU A 100 11.72 3.76 0.56
CA LEU A 100 11.94 5.12 0.05
C LEU A 100 10.62 5.75 -0.45
N LEU A 101 9.80 5.01 -1.21
CA LEU A 101 8.52 5.47 -1.71
C LEU A 101 7.53 5.80 -0.58
N VAL A 102 7.48 4.97 0.47
CA VAL A 102 6.61 5.23 1.63
C VAL A 102 7.04 6.50 2.35
N LEU A 103 8.34 6.68 2.58
CA LEU A 103 8.87 7.89 3.21
C LEU A 103 8.63 9.13 2.34
N ALA A 104 8.86 9.03 1.03
CA ALA A 104 8.62 10.10 0.07
C ALA A 104 7.12 10.46 0.03
N TYR A 105 6.23 9.46 -0.06
CA TYR A 105 4.79 9.69 -0.02
C TYR A 105 4.36 10.42 1.26
N ARG A 106 4.93 10.05 2.41
CA ARG A 106 4.65 10.73 3.68
C ARG A 106 5.21 12.14 3.76
N SER A 107 6.32 12.44 3.08
CA SER A 107 6.96 13.75 3.14
C SER A 107 6.41 14.74 2.11
N ILE A 108 6.26 14.32 0.85
CA ILE A 108 5.90 15.18 -0.29
C ILE A 108 4.49 14.90 -0.84
N GLY A 109 3.82 13.84 -0.41
CA GLY A 109 2.40 13.60 -0.67
C GLY A 109 2.05 12.96 -2.01
N TRP A 110 0.77 12.63 -2.14
CA TRP A 110 0.16 11.91 -3.28
C TRP A 110 0.36 12.61 -4.63
N LYS A 111 0.52 13.94 -4.64
CA LYS A 111 0.69 14.73 -5.86
C LYS A 111 1.98 14.35 -6.60
N TYR A 112 3.00 13.95 -5.86
CA TYR A 112 4.34 13.66 -6.41
C TYR A 112 4.71 12.18 -6.32
N VAL A 113 4.09 11.43 -5.43
CA VAL A 113 4.41 10.02 -5.21
C VAL A 113 3.16 9.17 -5.39
N ARG A 114 3.27 8.16 -6.26
CA ARG A 114 2.25 7.13 -6.47
C ARG A 114 2.69 5.84 -5.78
N LEU A 115 1.82 5.29 -4.95
CA LEU A 115 2.08 4.01 -4.27
C LEU A 115 1.68 2.81 -5.14
N PRO A 116 2.20 1.61 -4.85
CA PRO A 116 2.10 0.44 -5.72
C PRO A 116 0.66 0.05 -6.10
N LEU A 117 -0.23 0.06 -5.11
CA LEU A 117 -1.64 -0.31 -5.25
C LEU A 117 -2.52 0.87 -5.65
N ASP A 118 -1.96 2.06 -5.89
CA ASP A 118 -2.75 3.20 -6.32
C ASP A 118 -2.86 3.19 -7.86
N ASN A 119 -3.53 2.19 -8.43
CA ASN A 119 -3.67 2.00 -9.87
C ASN A 119 -5.06 1.49 -10.29
N ASP A 120 -5.31 1.55 -11.59
CA ASP A 120 -6.62 1.25 -12.17
C ASP A 120 -7.00 -0.21 -11.95
N GLU A 121 -6.04 -1.14 -11.97
CA GLU A 121 -6.30 -2.56 -11.68
C GLU A 121 -6.77 -2.77 -10.23
N PHE A 122 -6.14 -2.12 -9.26
CA PHE A 122 -6.59 -2.13 -7.87
C PHE A 122 -8.00 -1.52 -7.75
N TRP A 123 -8.22 -0.33 -8.30
CA TRP A 123 -9.51 0.35 -8.20
C TRP A 123 -10.64 -0.42 -8.91
N SER A 124 -10.35 -1.09 -10.02
CA SER A 124 -11.29 -1.95 -10.72
C SER A 124 -11.66 -3.17 -9.87
N ALA A 125 -10.68 -3.83 -9.25
CA ALA A 125 -10.93 -4.96 -8.35
C ALA A 125 -11.79 -4.55 -7.15
N MET A 126 -11.52 -3.38 -6.57
CA MET A 126 -12.31 -2.82 -5.48
C MET A 126 -13.77 -2.58 -5.88
N ALA A 127 -14.01 -2.05 -7.07
CA ALA A 127 -15.35 -1.84 -7.60
C ALA A 127 -16.08 -3.17 -7.85
N GLU A 128 -15.40 -4.15 -8.46
CA GLU A 128 -15.95 -5.49 -8.72
C GLU A 128 -16.35 -6.21 -7.42
N ILE A 129 -15.49 -6.19 -6.41
CA ILE A 129 -15.80 -6.72 -5.09
C ILE A 129 -17.01 -5.99 -4.50
N GLY A 130 -17.03 -4.65 -4.57
CA GLY A 130 -18.12 -3.84 -4.04
C GLY A 130 -19.51 -4.18 -4.60
N VAL A 131 -19.61 -4.57 -5.87
CA VAL A 131 -20.89 -5.01 -6.49
C VAL A 131 -21.44 -6.29 -5.85
N THR A 132 -20.60 -7.09 -5.18
CA THR A 132 -21.02 -8.32 -4.51
C THR A 132 -21.52 -8.11 -3.07
N ALA A 133 -21.53 -6.86 -2.59
CA ALA A 133 -21.96 -6.52 -1.25
C ALA A 133 -23.47 -6.70 -1.05
N GLU A 134 -23.85 -7.44 -0.01
CA GLU A 134 -25.23 -7.66 0.39
C GLU A 134 -25.54 -6.89 1.69
N SER A 135 -26.73 -6.29 1.76
CA SER A 135 -27.22 -5.62 2.98
C SER A 135 -28.35 -6.39 3.67
N GLU A 136 -28.88 -7.43 3.03
CA GLU A 136 -30.01 -8.19 3.56
C GLU A 136 -29.63 -8.96 4.83
N GLY A 137 -30.39 -8.74 5.90
CA GLY A 137 -30.14 -9.36 7.20
C GLY A 137 -28.83 -8.90 7.87
N VAL A 138 -28.25 -7.79 7.43
CA VAL A 138 -27.14 -7.11 8.12
C VAL A 138 -27.75 -6.09 9.09
N PRO A 139 -27.40 -6.11 10.39
CA PRO A 139 -27.94 -5.14 11.35
C PRO A 139 -27.58 -3.69 11.01
N ASP A 140 -28.47 -2.74 11.28
CA ASP A 140 -28.27 -1.32 10.95
C ASP A 140 -26.98 -0.75 11.53
N PHE A 141 -26.64 -1.06 12.79
CA PHE A 141 -25.40 -0.60 13.42
C PHE A 141 -24.11 -1.12 12.74
N VAL A 142 -24.20 -2.21 11.97
CA VAL A 142 -23.10 -2.74 11.14
C VAL A 142 -23.05 -1.97 9.82
N LEU A 143 -24.21 -1.70 9.22
CA LEU A 143 -24.33 -0.91 8.00
C LEU A 143 -23.82 0.53 8.19
N GLU A 144 -24.10 1.13 9.34
CA GLU A 144 -23.64 2.46 9.77
C GLU A 144 -22.11 2.53 9.90
N LYS A 145 -21.45 1.41 10.19
CA LYS A 145 -19.98 1.29 10.19
C LYS A 145 -19.39 1.08 8.79
N GLY A 146 -20.23 1.12 7.75
CA GLY A 146 -19.82 0.89 6.36
C GLY A 146 -19.62 -0.57 5.99
N LEU A 147 -19.92 -1.51 6.89
CA LEU A 147 -19.73 -2.94 6.62
C LEU A 147 -20.96 -3.53 5.92
N ARG A 148 -20.73 -4.54 5.11
CA ARG A 148 -21.71 -5.29 4.30
C ARG A 148 -21.37 -6.77 4.35
N ARG A 149 -22.33 -7.62 4.00
CA ARG A 149 -22.08 -9.06 3.86
C ARG A 149 -21.47 -9.35 2.50
N PHE A 150 -20.41 -10.16 2.48
CA PHE A 150 -19.78 -10.67 1.26
C PHE A 150 -19.76 -12.19 1.31
N ASN A 151 -20.29 -12.85 0.28
CA ASN A 151 -20.20 -14.29 0.10
C ASN A 151 -19.00 -14.63 -0.79
N LEU A 152 -18.00 -15.28 -0.20
CA LEU A 152 -16.70 -15.51 -0.83
C LEU A 152 -16.64 -16.78 -1.70
N ARG A 153 -17.78 -17.46 -1.93
CA ARG A 153 -17.83 -18.63 -2.84
C ARG A 153 -17.40 -18.31 -4.26
N LYS A 154 -17.54 -17.05 -4.69
CA LYS A 154 -17.08 -16.57 -6.01
C LYS A 154 -15.56 -16.59 -6.16
N ILE A 155 -14.82 -16.66 -5.05
CA ILE A 155 -13.36 -16.79 -5.00
C ILE A 155 -12.94 -18.12 -4.36
N ASP A 156 -13.78 -19.15 -4.48
CA ASP A 156 -13.55 -20.52 -4.01
C ASP A 156 -13.29 -20.63 -2.49
N ARG A 157 -13.98 -19.78 -1.71
CA ARG A 157 -13.98 -19.84 -0.24
C ARG A 157 -15.39 -20.11 0.27
N GLU A 158 -15.57 -21.14 1.08
CA GLU A 158 -16.86 -21.46 1.71
C GLU A 158 -17.13 -20.58 2.95
N LEU A 159 -17.08 -19.26 2.77
CA LEU A 159 -17.16 -18.29 3.86
C LEU A 159 -18.02 -17.09 3.48
N SER A 160 -18.73 -16.55 4.47
CA SER A 160 -19.37 -15.24 4.39
C SER A 160 -18.82 -14.33 5.48
N VAL A 161 -18.46 -13.10 5.12
CA VAL A 161 -17.86 -12.11 6.05
C VAL A 161 -18.66 -10.82 6.09
N LEU A 162 -18.63 -10.14 7.24
CA LEU A 162 -19.06 -8.75 7.37
C LEU A 162 -17.82 -7.87 7.25
N SER A 163 -17.66 -7.19 6.12
CA SER A 163 -16.46 -6.41 5.78
C SER A 163 -16.84 -5.19 4.94
N ASP A 164 -15.88 -4.39 4.52
CA ASP A 164 -15.99 -3.54 3.34
C ASP A 164 -15.21 -4.18 2.16
N PRO A 165 -15.30 -3.62 0.93
CA PRO A 165 -14.57 -4.16 -0.22
C PRO A 165 -13.04 -4.21 -0.02
N PHE A 166 -12.48 -3.28 0.77
CA PHE A 166 -11.04 -3.23 1.02
C PHE A 166 -10.59 -4.37 1.92
N GLY A 167 -11.34 -4.66 2.98
CA GLY A 167 -11.10 -5.81 3.85
C GLY A 167 -11.14 -7.12 3.06
N VAL A 168 -12.15 -7.30 2.19
CA VAL A 168 -12.22 -8.50 1.33
C VAL A 168 -11.00 -8.60 0.41
N PHE A 169 -10.61 -7.49 -0.22
CA PHE A 169 -9.44 -7.44 -1.08
C PHE A 169 -8.17 -7.80 -0.30
N ASN A 170 -7.89 -7.11 0.80
CA ASN A 170 -6.65 -7.19 1.56
C ASN A 170 -6.51 -8.47 2.39
N GLU A 171 -7.60 -9.18 2.67
CA GLU A 171 -7.58 -10.44 3.44
C GLU A 171 -7.65 -11.67 2.55
N PHE A 172 -8.47 -11.68 1.49
CA PHE A 172 -8.78 -12.91 0.74
C PHE A 172 -8.36 -12.88 -0.73
N VAL A 173 -8.23 -11.72 -1.37
CA VAL A 173 -7.85 -11.59 -2.79
C VAL A 173 -6.36 -11.30 -2.96
N TYR A 174 -5.85 -10.35 -2.20
CA TYR A 174 -4.46 -9.94 -2.16
C TYR A 174 -3.97 -9.88 -0.69
N PRO A 175 -3.80 -11.04 -0.02
CA PRO A 175 -3.55 -11.08 1.42
C PRO A 175 -2.33 -10.28 1.87
N GLN A 176 -2.48 -9.47 2.93
CA GLN A 176 -1.45 -8.55 3.45
C GLN A 176 -0.22 -9.23 4.07
N TYR A 177 -0.32 -10.48 4.53
CA TYR A 177 0.82 -11.24 5.08
C TYR A 177 1.55 -12.11 4.05
N HIS A 178 1.25 -11.90 2.77
CA HIS A 178 2.03 -12.50 1.69
C HIS A 178 3.07 -11.47 1.25
N TYR A 179 4.33 -11.74 1.55
CA TYR A 179 5.41 -10.99 0.95
C TYR A 179 5.59 -11.44 -0.49
N ARG A 180 5.50 -10.49 -1.43
CA ARG A 180 5.60 -10.74 -2.86
C ARG A 180 6.82 -10.01 -3.38
N GLY A 181 8.03 -10.54 -3.21
CA GLY A 181 9.24 -9.99 -3.83
C GLY A 181 9.31 -10.31 -5.33
N TRP A 182 10.24 -9.67 -6.03
CA TRP A 182 10.51 -10.01 -7.44
C TRP A 182 11.06 -11.43 -7.61
N THR A 183 11.98 -11.81 -6.73
CA THR A 183 12.72 -13.09 -6.80
C THR A 183 12.20 -14.13 -5.81
N ASN A 184 11.36 -13.73 -4.86
CA ASN A 184 10.87 -14.62 -3.82
C ASN A 184 9.47 -14.22 -3.36
N VAL A 185 8.63 -15.21 -3.07
CA VAL A 185 7.32 -15.04 -2.44
C VAL A 185 7.35 -15.80 -1.12
N VAL A 186 6.99 -15.11 -0.04
CA VAL A 186 6.87 -15.73 1.29
C VAL A 186 5.42 -15.62 1.71
N THR A 187 4.80 -16.78 1.92
CA THR A 187 3.39 -16.95 2.26
C THR A 187 3.27 -18.17 3.17
N PRO A 188 2.27 -18.24 4.07
CA PRO A 188 2.00 -19.45 4.82
C PRO A 188 1.61 -20.62 3.90
N GLU A 189 2.13 -21.80 4.20
CA GLU A 189 1.85 -23.04 3.47
C GLU A 189 1.05 -24.04 4.32
N PRO A 190 0.33 -25.00 3.69
CA PRO A 190 -0.34 -26.07 4.42
C PRO A 190 0.62 -26.82 5.35
N GLY A 191 0.31 -26.82 6.65
CA GLY A 191 1.14 -27.44 7.69
C GLY A 191 1.94 -26.43 8.51
N ASP A 192 2.00 -25.16 8.12
CA ASP A 192 2.61 -24.11 8.93
C ASP A 192 1.77 -23.79 10.17
N TYR A 193 2.47 -23.32 11.21
CA TYR A 193 1.85 -22.77 12.42
C TYR A 193 1.95 -21.24 12.38
N VAL A 194 0.81 -20.57 12.25
CA VAL A 194 0.74 -19.10 12.16
C VAL A 194 0.35 -18.49 13.51
N ILE A 195 1.11 -17.49 13.97
CA ILE A 195 0.80 -16.69 15.16
C ILE A 195 0.46 -15.28 14.70
N ASP A 196 -0.82 -14.92 14.80
CA ASP A 196 -1.31 -13.57 14.48
C ASP A 196 -1.31 -12.69 15.74
N CYS A 197 -0.20 -12.00 15.97
CA CYS A 197 0.00 -11.10 17.12
C CYS A 197 -0.77 -9.76 17.00
N GLY A 198 -1.68 -9.62 16.03
CA GLY A 198 -2.43 -8.40 15.76
C GLY A 198 -3.80 -8.64 15.14
N ALA A 199 -4.42 -9.80 15.41
CA ALA A 199 -5.59 -10.30 14.69
C ALA A 199 -6.80 -9.36 14.66
N CYS A 200 -6.97 -8.49 15.67
CA CYS A 200 -8.13 -7.60 15.81
C CYS A 200 -9.45 -8.39 15.67
N TYR A 201 -10.23 -8.17 14.61
CA TYR A 201 -11.47 -8.89 14.32
C TYR A 201 -11.27 -10.27 13.69
N GLY A 202 -10.02 -10.68 13.43
CA GLY A 202 -9.63 -12.03 13.01
C GLY A 202 -9.76 -12.32 11.51
N GLY A 203 -10.06 -11.32 10.67
CA GLY A 203 -10.27 -11.54 9.23
C GLY A 203 -9.02 -12.10 8.52
N THR A 204 -7.83 -11.60 8.86
CA THR A 204 -6.58 -12.21 8.38
C THR A 204 -6.35 -13.59 8.97
N THR A 205 -6.54 -13.78 10.28
CA THR A 205 -6.38 -15.10 10.92
C THR A 205 -7.23 -16.16 10.22
N LEU A 206 -8.44 -15.79 9.81
CA LEU A 206 -9.37 -16.65 9.08
C LEU A 206 -8.86 -17.03 7.67
N ASN A 207 -8.07 -16.18 7.01
CA ASN A 207 -7.47 -16.51 5.72
C ASN A 207 -6.32 -17.54 5.85
N PHE A 208 -5.75 -17.75 7.05
CA PHE A 208 -4.75 -18.79 7.29
C PHE A 208 -5.36 -20.15 7.67
N ALA A 209 -6.64 -20.19 8.03
CA ALA A 209 -7.35 -21.38 8.49
C ALA A 209 -8.01 -22.14 7.31
#